data_AF-A0A7X3RHD9-F1
#
_entry.id   AF-A0A7X3RHD9-F1
#
_cell.length_a   1.000
_cell.length_b   1.000
_cell.length_c   1.000
_cell.angle_alpha   90.00
_cell.angle_beta   90.00
_cell.angle_gamma   90.00
#
_symmetry.space_group_name_H-M   'P 1'
#
loop_
_entity.id
_entity.type
_entity.pdbx_description
1 polymer ?
#
loop_
_entity_poly.entity_id
_entity_poly.type
_entity_poly.pdbx_seq_one_letter_code
_entity_poly.pdbx_strand_id
1 'polypeptide(L)'
;MSRLNSHRLLSVMVLVFIGWGQADARPARVGQLPNGSMIGCASCHVNPGGGGTLTSFGRDINNNYLTQPGRSGQVVWNAMLAMLDSDGDGVSNGQELGDPDGDGTVDASIQVTNPGDPNSFVPQQPVTPAVTSFVIGGVTLQEDVKNPPVPSGMQQFEITFNVPIKIENVGAISYPAGLFVAMPAISEDHMKLTGSVNLPEGTTYQILIGNPDANLSEAQQYFLGTVELSDAVVSGVGILPEGFTLSDTPGPGGAFLIDTELYSKALMDGTDPFESALVRISNFNVLESSPEQLAFELKHVPDGSYMLSLTQEVMDAQGNMVQLGAFVGINPFTGEVDPASLIQVVDGASATGLQVMLEEITEMELLDIRGVSVQSVNVETNSFSIQRNGQQVNVDVSQALMINLDQQNVEDIIAIFFSGNVENLVQLIFPITDLMPGDTVSFLGLPISGTAVQALIVIRQAPSQTRSADLNGDGNVDFSDFLLFAAAFGTSEGVPGYNAAADLDGDGTVAFSDFLTFANAFGKPVIGG
;
A
#
# COMPACT_ATOMS: atom_id res chain seq x y z
N MET A 1 66.00 -17.55 -88.29
CA MET A 1 65.22 -16.30 -88.43
C MET A 1 63.78 -16.61 -88.00
N SER A 2 63.10 -15.70 -87.26
CA SER A 2 61.62 -15.50 -87.11
C SER A 2 60.62 -16.67 -87.02
N ARG A 3 59.46 -16.61 -86.33
CA ARG A 3 58.89 -15.76 -85.25
C ARG A 3 57.54 -16.40 -84.83
N LEU A 4 57.20 -16.34 -83.53
CA LEU A 4 55.87 -16.22 -82.90
C LEU A 4 54.72 -17.27 -83.09
N ASN A 5 54.17 -17.68 -81.93
CA ASN A 5 52.73 -17.80 -81.54
C ASN A 5 51.80 -18.87 -82.17
N SER A 6 50.78 -19.43 -81.49
CA SER A 6 50.41 -19.52 -80.05
C SER A 6 49.13 -20.38 -79.87
N HIS A 7 48.87 -20.95 -78.68
CA HIS A 7 47.61 -21.63 -78.26
C HIS A 7 47.35 -22.99 -78.95
N ARG A 8 46.62 -23.99 -78.42
CA ARG A 8 45.99 -24.38 -77.12
C ARG A 8 45.71 -25.91 -77.27
N LEU A 9 45.40 -26.76 -76.28
CA LEU A 9 45.14 -26.66 -74.82
C LEU A 9 46.03 -27.69 -74.07
N LEU A 10 45.92 -27.78 -72.74
CA LEU A 10 46.20 -29.00 -71.97
C LEU A 10 45.20 -29.11 -70.80
N SER A 11 44.70 -30.31 -70.51
CA SER A 11 43.70 -30.58 -69.47
C SER A 11 44.27 -30.45 -68.06
N VAL A 12 43.54 -29.79 -67.15
CA VAL A 12 43.78 -29.86 -65.70
C VAL A 12 42.44 -30.07 -65.00
N MET A 13 42.20 -31.27 -64.48
CA MET A 13 41.14 -31.52 -63.49
C MET A 13 41.63 -31.00 -62.14
N VAL A 14 40.97 -29.98 -61.60
CA VAL A 14 41.20 -29.52 -60.23
C VAL A 14 40.23 -30.25 -59.31
N LEU A 15 40.76 -31.16 -58.49
CA LEU A 15 40.02 -31.76 -57.38
C LEU A 15 39.91 -30.74 -56.24
N VAL A 16 38.74 -30.10 -56.13
CA VAL A 16 38.42 -29.25 -54.98
C VAL A 16 38.00 -30.15 -53.82
N PHE A 17 38.90 -30.36 -52.87
CA PHE A 17 38.55 -30.88 -51.55
C PHE A 17 37.79 -29.79 -50.78
N ILE A 18 36.46 -29.82 -50.85
CA ILE A 18 35.61 -29.10 -49.91
C ILE A 18 35.81 -29.77 -48.55
N GLY A 19 36.42 -29.05 -47.61
CA GLY A 19 36.48 -29.49 -46.22
C GLY A 19 35.08 -29.42 -45.61
N TRP A 20 34.41 -30.57 -45.50
CA TRP A 20 33.18 -30.68 -44.72
C TRP A 20 33.55 -30.54 -43.25
N GLY A 21 33.54 -29.32 -42.74
CA GLY A 21 33.48 -29.11 -41.29
C GLY A 21 32.19 -29.73 -40.79
N GLN A 22 32.28 -30.83 -40.05
CA GLN A 22 31.09 -31.41 -39.42
C GLN A 22 30.54 -30.39 -38.43
N ALA A 23 29.36 -29.85 -38.77
CA ALA A 23 28.54 -29.14 -37.82
C ALA A 23 27.94 -30.20 -36.89
N ASP A 24 28.65 -30.51 -35.80
CA ASP A 24 28.06 -31.26 -34.68
C ASP A 24 26.91 -30.42 -34.10
N ALA A 25 25.69 -30.68 -34.59
CA ALA A 25 24.47 -30.42 -33.84
C ALA A 25 24.51 -31.32 -32.60
N ARG A 26 25.04 -30.78 -31.49
CA ARG A 26 25.39 -31.56 -30.29
C ARG A 26 24.13 -32.14 -29.63
N PRO A 27 23.86 -33.45 -29.74
CA PRO A 27 22.69 -34.05 -29.08
C PRO A 27 22.85 -34.05 -27.55
N ALA A 28 24.08 -33.88 -27.06
CA ALA A 28 24.42 -33.84 -25.65
C ALA A 28 23.63 -32.78 -24.85
N ARG A 29 23.34 -31.60 -25.42
CA ARG A 29 22.56 -30.56 -24.71
C ARG A 29 21.07 -30.91 -24.60
N VAL A 30 20.54 -31.59 -25.61
CA VAL A 30 19.16 -32.10 -25.59
C VAL A 30 19.00 -33.13 -24.47
N GLY A 31 20.02 -33.95 -24.21
CA GLY A 31 20.08 -34.88 -23.07
C GLY A 31 20.49 -34.25 -21.73
N GLN A 32 20.53 -32.92 -21.61
CA GLN A 32 20.76 -32.18 -20.36
C GLN A 32 19.50 -31.44 -19.88
N LEU A 33 18.37 -31.64 -20.59
CA LEU A 33 17.06 -31.11 -20.26
C LEU A 33 16.16 -32.27 -19.83
N PRO A 34 15.27 -32.10 -18.84
CA PRO A 34 14.19 -33.04 -18.58
C PRO A 34 13.39 -33.27 -19.86
N ASN A 35 13.12 -34.54 -20.18
CA ASN A 35 12.41 -34.99 -21.39
C ASN A 35 12.92 -34.44 -22.75
N GLY A 36 14.03 -33.70 -22.81
CA GLY A 36 14.44 -32.95 -24.01
C GLY A 36 14.63 -33.82 -25.26
N SER A 37 15.00 -35.09 -25.07
CA SER A 37 15.11 -36.07 -26.16
C SER A 37 13.81 -36.34 -26.92
N MET A 38 12.64 -36.04 -26.35
CA MET A 38 11.34 -36.15 -27.04
C MET A 38 11.12 -35.03 -28.06
N ILE A 39 11.73 -33.86 -27.85
CA ILE A 39 11.62 -32.67 -28.71
C ILE A 39 12.81 -32.56 -29.67
N GLY A 40 13.99 -33.01 -29.24
CA GLY A 40 15.21 -32.94 -30.04
C GLY A 40 15.84 -31.56 -30.03
N CYS A 41 16.54 -31.19 -31.12
CA CYS A 41 17.20 -29.89 -31.21
C CYS A 41 16.23 -28.71 -31.37
N ALA A 42 14.94 -28.97 -31.64
CA ALA A 42 13.91 -27.96 -31.88
C ALA A 42 13.63 -27.07 -30.66
N SER A 43 13.85 -27.57 -29.43
CA SER A 43 13.71 -26.77 -28.20
C SER A 43 14.66 -25.59 -28.17
N CYS A 44 15.94 -25.80 -28.51
CA CYS A 44 16.95 -24.73 -28.50
C CYS A 44 17.17 -24.05 -29.87
N HIS A 45 16.74 -24.64 -30.98
CA HIS A 45 17.04 -24.15 -32.33
C HIS A 45 15.81 -24.10 -33.24
N VAL A 46 15.67 -22.98 -33.95
CA VAL A 46 14.63 -22.79 -35.00
C VAL A 46 14.78 -23.83 -36.13
N ASN A 47 15.97 -24.39 -36.33
CA ASN A 47 16.20 -25.55 -37.18
C ASN A 47 16.09 -26.85 -36.34
N PRO A 48 15.12 -27.75 -36.60
CA PRO A 48 15.01 -29.03 -35.89
C PRO A 48 16.23 -29.96 -36.06
N GLY A 49 17.05 -29.75 -37.10
CA GLY A 49 18.34 -30.42 -37.27
C GLY A 49 19.48 -29.85 -36.40
N GLY A 50 19.21 -28.83 -35.58
CA GLY A 50 20.15 -28.13 -34.73
C GLY A 50 21.04 -27.11 -35.45
N GLY A 51 21.73 -26.29 -34.66
CA GLY A 51 22.54 -25.18 -35.17
C GLY A 51 21.72 -24.04 -35.79
N GLY A 52 22.41 -22.99 -36.24
CA GLY A 52 21.75 -21.78 -36.73
C GLY A 52 21.11 -20.97 -35.60
N THR A 53 20.03 -20.26 -35.93
CA THR A 53 19.31 -19.36 -35.01
C THR A 53 18.74 -20.13 -33.81
N LEU A 54 18.92 -19.57 -32.61
CA LEU A 54 18.33 -20.07 -31.38
C LEU A 54 16.87 -19.61 -31.26
N THR A 55 16.02 -20.46 -30.68
CA THR A 55 14.71 -20.09 -30.12
C THR A 55 14.89 -19.11 -28.96
N SER A 56 13.81 -18.66 -28.32
CA SER A 56 13.92 -17.86 -27.10
C SER A 56 14.53 -18.68 -25.96
N PHE A 57 13.99 -19.87 -25.65
CA PHE A 57 14.56 -20.80 -24.68
C PHE A 57 16.02 -21.19 -24.96
N GLY A 58 16.36 -21.49 -26.21
CA GLY A 58 17.75 -21.77 -26.60
C GLY A 58 18.70 -20.60 -26.37
N ARG A 59 18.19 -19.37 -26.41
CA ARG A 59 18.93 -18.13 -26.14
C ARG A 59 19.08 -17.87 -24.65
N ASP A 60 18.04 -18.11 -23.85
CA ASP A 60 18.11 -18.03 -22.39
C ASP A 60 19.13 -19.02 -21.85
N ILE A 61 19.08 -20.29 -22.30
CA ILE A 61 20.12 -21.29 -22.02
C ILE A 61 21.50 -20.75 -22.40
N ASN A 62 21.69 -20.33 -23.66
CA ASN A 62 23.01 -19.93 -24.16
C ASN A 62 23.61 -18.72 -23.42
N ASN A 63 22.76 -17.80 -22.94
CA ASN A 63 23.19 -16.56 -22.32
C ASN A 63 23.40 -16.71 -20.80
N ASN A 64 22.49 -17.42 -20.13
CA ASN A 64 22.35 -17.37 -18.67
C ASN A 64 22.54 -18.74 -17.99
N TYR A 65 22.16 -19.85 -18.64
CA TYR A 65 22.11 -21.18 -18.03
C TYR A 65 23.10 -22.18 -18.65
N LEU A 66 24.35 -21.74 -18.83
CA LEU A 66 25.49 -22.61 -19.14
C LEU A 66 26.55 -22.54 -18.04
N THR A 67 27.13 -23.69 -17.68
CA THR A 67 28.25 -23.77 -16.72
C THR A 67 29.47 -22.94 -17.11
N GLN A 68 29.60 -22.61 -18.39
CA GLN A 68 30.54 -21.63 -18.93
C GLN A 68 30.10 -21.19 -20.34
N PRO A 69 30.39 -19.95 -20.77
CA PRO A 69 29.99 -19.47 -22.09
C PRO A 69 30.50 -20.32 -23.27
N GLY A 70 29.69 -20.36 -24.34
CA GLY A 70 30.06 -20.97 -25.61
C GLY A 70 29.94 -22.50 -25.62
N ARG A 71 30.70 -23.14 -26.53
CA ARG A 71 30.47 -24.55 -26.93
C ARG A 71 30.75 -25.58 -25.84
N SER A 72 31.62 -25.28 -24.89
CA SER A 72 32.01 -26.23 -23.83
C SER A 72 31.09 -26.21 -22.61
N GLY A 73 30.23 -25.20 -22.48
CA GLY A 73 29.21 -25.14 -21.43
C GLY A 73 28.19 -26.27 -21.54
N GLN A 74 27.88 -26.87 -20.39
CA GLN A 74 26.74 -27.77 -20.20
C GLN A 74 25.55 -26.93 -19.74
N VAL A 75 24.32 -27.37 -20.05
CA VAL A 75 23.11 -26.72 -19.53
C VAL A 75 23.09 -26.84 -18.01
N VAL A 76 22.81 -25.73 -17.33
CA VAL A 76 22.46 -25.71 -15.90
C VAL A 76 20.95 -25.71 -15.86
N TRP A 77 20.35 -26.90 -15.84
CA TRP A 77 18.94 -27.03 -15.54
C TRP A 77 18.73 -26.75 -14.05
N ASN A 78 17.82 -25.83 -13.75
CA ASN A 78 17.43 -25.48 -12.40
C ASN A 78 16.05 -24.84 -12.41
N ALA A 79 15.48 -24.72 -11.22
CA ALA A 79 14.30 -23.95 -10.87
C ALA A 79 14.12 -22.61 -11.62
N MET A 80 15.17 -21.79 -11.74
CA MET A 80 15.08 -20.50 -12.45
C MET A 80 14.83 -20.65 -13.96
N LEU A 81 15.48 -21.62 -14.61
CA LEU A 81 15.23 -21.92 -16.02
C LEU A 81 13.86 -22.59 -16.20
N ALA A 82 13.45 -23.47 -15.28
CA ALA A 82 12.15 -24.13 -15.28
C ALA A 82 11.00 -23.12 -15.17
N MET A 83 11.13 -22.09 -14.32
CA MET A 83 10.09 -21.07 -14.08
C MET A 83 9.95 -20.02 -15.20
N LEU A 84 10.87 -19.95 -16.17
CA LEU A 84 10.73 -19.02 -17.29
C LEU A 84 9.66 -19.51 -18.27
N ASP A 85 8.71 -18.65 -18.62
CA ASP A 85 7.99 -18.71 -19.90
C ASP A 85 8.93 -18.07 -20.95
N SER A 86 9.67 -18.91 -21.66
CA SER A 86 10.73 -18.42 -22.55
C SER A 86 10.21 -17.94 -23.91
N ASP A 87 9.12 -18.49 -24.45
CA ASP A 87 8.61 -18.13 -25.78
C ASP A 87 7.30 -17.31 -25.77
N GLY A 88 6.66 -17.17 -24.61
CA GLY A 88 5.61 -16.19 -24.32
C GLY A 88 4.18 -16.72 -24.49
N ASP A 89 3.96 -18.03 -24.36
CA ASP A 89 2.62 -18.64 -24.49
C ASP A 89 1.84 -18.80 -23.17
N GLY A 90 2.48 -18.46 -22.04
CA GLY A 90 1.89 -18.53 -20.70
C GLY A 90 2.16 -19.84 -19.95
N VAL A 91 2.92 -20.77 -20.54
CA VAL A 91 3.38 -21.99 -19.86
C VAL A 91 4.88 -21.88 -19.55
N SER A 92 5.31 -22.36 -18.38
CA SER A 92 6.72 -22.34 -18.01
C SER A 92 7.50 -23.52 -18.61
N ASN A 93 8.78 -23.30 -18.94
CA ASN A 93 9.68 -24.32 -19.49
C ASN A 93 9.66 -25.65 -18.71
N GLY A 94 9.52 -25.57 -17.38
CA GLY A 94 9.42 -26.72 -16.50
C GLY A 94 8.12 -27.50 -16.67
N GLN A 95 6.97 -26.82 -16.70
CA GLN A 95 5.68 -27.45 -17.01
C GLN A 95 5.70 -28.11 -18.39
N GLU A 96 6.32 -27.48 -19.38
CA GLU A 96 6.43 -28.05 -20.72
C GLU A 96 7.37 -29.24 -20.83
N LEU A 97 8.48 -29.23 -20.09
CA LEU A 97 9.44 -30.34 -20.06
C LEU A 97 9.06 -31.43 -19.05
N GLY A 98 7.93 -31.28 -18.34
CA GLY A 98 7.44 -32.24 -17.36
C GLY A 98 8.26 -32.28 -16.06
N ASP A 99 8.89 -31.17 -15.71
CA ASP A 99 9.68 -30.94 -14.49
C ASP A 99 9.42 -29.50 -14.00
N PRO A 100 8.25 -29.24 -13.36
CA PRO A 100 7.82 -27.87 -13.02
C PRO A 100 8.62 -27.22 -11.90
N ASP A 101 9.22 -28.00 -11.00
CA ASP A 101 10.05 -27.48 -9.92
C ASP A 101 11.53 -27.30 -10.32
N GLY A 102 11.96 -27.96 -11.41
CA GLY A 102 13.30 -27.82 -11.96
C GLY A 102 14.35 -28.60 -11.17
N ASP A 103 13.96 -29.60 -10.38
CA ASP A 103 14.88 -30.44 -9.60
C ASP A 103 15.61 -31.50 -10.47
N GLY A 104 15.11 -31.73 -11.69
CA GLY A 104 15.60 -32.72 -12.65
C GLY A 104 14.79 -34.03 -12.72
N THR A 105 13.75 -34.16 -11.88
CA THR A 105 12.88 -35.33 -11.76
C THR A 105 11.58 -35.12 -12.52
N VAL A 106 11.39 -35.89 -13.59
CA VAL A 106 10.20 -35.73 -14.44
C VAL A 106 8.93 -36.32 -13.79
N ASP A 107 7.86 -35.52 -13.75
CA ASP A 107 6.50 -36.04 -13.53
C ASP A 107 5.96 -36.62 -14.84
N ALA A 108 5.86 -37.95 -14.88
CA ALA A 108 5.35 -38.70 -16.02
C ALA A 108 3.84 -38.52 -16.30
N SER A 109 3.10 -37.79 -15.44
CA SER A 109 1.71 -37.40 -15.68
C SER A 109 1.57 -36.21 -16.63
N ILE A 110 2.64 -35.41 -16.79
CA ILE A 110 2.63 -34.18 -17.58
C ILE A 110 2.85 -34.49 -19.07
N GLN A 111 1.99 -33.93 -19.92
CA GLN A 111 2.18 -34.00 -21.37
C GLN A 111 3.27 -33.00 -21.79
N VAL A 112 4.39 -33.53 -22.28
CA VAL A 112 5.54 -32.71 -22.72
C VAL A 112 5.24 -31.94 -24.00
N THR A 113 5.64 -30.66 -24.01
CA THR A 113 5.51 -29.73 -25.14
C THR A 113 6.85 -29.06 -25.46
N ASN A 114 6.91 -27.88 -26.11
CA ASN A 114 8.17 -27.38 -26.69
C ASN A 114 8.44 -25.91 -26.34
N PRO A 115 9.33 -25.61 -25.36
CA PRO A 115 9.63 -24.24 -24.89
C PRO A 115 10.31 -23.29 -25.87
N GLY A 116 10.45 -23.71 -27.14
CA GLY A 116 10.96 -22.87 -28.21
C GLY A 116 9.95 -22.57 -29.32
N ASP A 117 8.69 -22.97 -29.16
CA ASP A 117 7.60 -22.77 -30.12
C ASP A 117 6.26 -22.45 -29.41
N PRO A 118 5.83 -21.17 -29.37
CA PRO A 118 4.66 -20.70 -28.61
C PRO A 118 3.31 -21.11 -29.26
N ASN A 119 3.33 -22.09 -30.16
CA ASN A 119 2.16 -22.77 -30.72
C ASN A 119 2.09 -24.24 -30.26
N SER A 120 3.06 -24.68 -29.47
CA SER A 120 3.24 -26.03 -28.99
C SER A 120 3.14 -26.04 -27.47
N PHE A 121 1.93 -25.86 -26.96
CA PHE A 121 1.59 -25.94 -25.55
C PHE A 121 0.36 -26.80 -25.32
N VAL A 122 0.22 -27.29 -24.08
CA VAL A 122 -1.07 -27.69 -23.52
C VAL A 122 -1.49 -26.55 -22.60
N PRO A 123 -2.69 -25.95 -22.75
CA PRO A 123 -3.22 -25.03 -21.76
C PRO A 123 -3.38 -25.76 -20.42
N GLN A 124 -2.39 -25.58 -19.54
CA GLN A 124 -2.47 -26.00 -18.15
C GLN A 124 -2.95 -24.82 -17.32
N GLN A 125 -3.59 -25.08 -16.17
CA GLN A 125 -3.70 -24.02 -15.18
C GLN A 125 -2.27 -23.67 -14.72
N PRO A 126 -1.92 -22.38 -14.60
CA PRO A 126 -0.67 -21.98 -13.97
C PRO A 126 -0.57 -22.64 -12.60
N VAL A 127 0.54 -23.33 -12.32
CA VAL A 127 0.77 -23.86 -10.97
C VAL A 127 1.09 -22.67 -10.09
N THR A 128 0.15 -22.28 -9.23
CA THR A 128 0.33 -21.16 -8.32
C THR A 128 1.36 -21.53 -7.24
N PRO A 129 2.29 -20.62 -6.89
CA PRO A 129 3.15 -20.79 -5.73
C PRO A 129 2.33 -20.94 -4.46
N ALA A 130 2.49 -22.08 -3.80
CA ALA A 130 1.81 -22.47 -2.58
C ALA A 130 2.82 -23.06 -1.59
N VAL A 131 2.68 -22.70 -0.33
CA VAL A 131 3.46 -23.19 0.81
C VAL A 131 3.08 -24.65 1.10
N THR A 132 4.08 -25.53 1.04
CA THR A 132 3.96 -26.96 1.34
C THR A 132 4.45 -27.29 2.76
N SER A 133 5.28 -26.44 3.35
CA SER A 133 5.74 -26.55 4.73
C SER A 133 6.20 -25.19 5.25
N PHE A 134 5.71 -24.77 6.42
CA PHE A 134 6.19 -23.58 7.13
C PHE A 134 6.68 -24.00 8.51
N VAL A 135 7.97 -23.82 8.79
CA VAL A 135 8.59 -24.07 10.10
C VAL A 135 9.07 -22.76 10.69
N ILE A 136 8.77 -22.51 11.97
CA ILE A 136 9.22 -21.33 12.72
C ILE A 136 9.55 -21.73 14.17
N GLY A 137 10.72 -21.34 14.67
CA GLY A 137 11.16 -21.67 16.04
C GLY A 137 11.18 -23.18 16.37
N GLY A 138 11.27 -24.04 15.35
CA GLY A 138 11.19 -25.50 15.49
C GLY A 138 9.77 -26.10 15.46
N VAL A 139 8.73 -25.27 15.32
CA VAL A 139 7.34 -25.68 15.15
C VAL A 139 6.99 -25.69 13.66
N THR A 140 6.49 -26.81 13.14
CA THR A 140 5.85 -26.86 11.81
C THR A 140 4.41 -26.35 11.96
N LEU A 141 4.10 -25.24 11.31
CA LEU A 141 2.76 -24.68 11.26
C LEU A 141 1.88 -25.46 10.27
N GLN A 142 0.61 -25.55 10.61
CA GLN A 142 -0.48 -26.00 9.76
C GLN A 142 -1.33 -24.79 9.37
N GLU A 143 -1.84 -24.81 8.14
CA GLU A 143 -2.69 -23.78 7.58
C GLU A 143 -4.10 -23.82 8.20
N ASP A 144 -4.72 -22.65 8.34
CA ASP A 144 -6.12 -22.46 8.76
C ASP A 144 -6.52 -23.07 10.13
N VAL A 145 -5.53 -23.33 11.00
CA VAL A 145 -5.74 -23.89 12.35
C VAL A 145 -4.89 -23.20 13.43
N LYS A 146 -5.31 -23.37 14.69
CA LYS A 146 -4.55 -23.04 15.89
C LYS A 146 -3.28 -23.89 15.98
N ASN A 147 -2.14 -23.26 15.74
CA ASN A 147 -0.83 -23.89 15.95
C ASN A 147 -0.40 -23.84 17.43
N PRO A 148 0.45 -24.79 17.87
CA PRO A 148 1.01 -24.74 19.22
C PRO A 148 1.96 -23.54 19.40
N PRO A 149 2.22 -23.09 20.64
CA PRO A 149 3.07 -21.93 20.90
C PRO A 149 4.49 -22.08 20.34
N VAL A 150 4.98 -21.00 19.74
CA VAL A 150 6.34 -20.85 19.20
C VAL A 150 7.21 -20.16 20.25
N PRO A 151 8.52 -20.49 20.40
CA PRO A 151 9.37 -19.80 21.36
C PRO A 151 9.50 -18.29 21.07
N SER A 152 9.52 -17.46 22.12
CA SER A 152 9.70 -16.01 22.00
C SER A 152 11.15 -15.59 21.71
N GLY A 153 11.34 -14.31 21.34
CA GLY A 153 12.61 -13.74 20.92
C GLY A 153 12.98 -14.07 19.47
N MET A 154 14.27 -14.03 19.16
CA MET A 154 14.80 -14.28 17.81
C MET A 154 14.64 -15.75 17.41
N GLN A 155 13.69 -16.02 16.51
CA GLN A 155 13.47 -17.32 15.88
C GLN A 155 14.02 -17.35 14.46
N GLN A 156 14.34 -18.56 13.99
CA GLN A 156 14.53 -18.84 12.56
C GLN A 156 13.22 -19.38 11.98
N PHE A 157 13.00 -19.10 10.69
CA PHE A 157 11.94 -19.74 9.91
C PHE A 157 12.45 -20.30 8.58
N GLU A 158 11.75 -21.30 8.09
CA GLU A 158 11.89 -21.89 6.75
C GLU A 158 10.47 -22.14 6.19
N ILE A 159 10.18 -21.54 5.05
CA ILE A 159 8.97 -21.75 4.26
C ILE A 159 9.40 -22.48 2.99
N THR A 160 8.79 -23.62 2.68
CA THR A 160 9.01 -24.39 1.44
C THR A 160 7.78 -24.29 0.56
N PHE A 161 7.99 -24.09 -0.74
CA PHE A 161 6.95 -23.95 -1.75
C PHE A 161 6.80 -25.21 -2.60
N ASN A 162 5.70 -25.32 -3.35
CA ASN A 162 5.43 -26.38 -4.33
C ASN A 162 6.14 -26.16 -5.68
N VAL A 163 6.51 -24.91 -5.98
CA VAL A 163 7.25 -24.49 -7.18
C VAL A 163 8.27 -23.41 -6.81
N PRO A 164 9.28 -23.19 -7.67
CA PRO A 164 10.25 -22.12 -7.51
C PRO A 164 9.60 -20.74 -7.32
N ILE A 165 10.21 -19.94 -6.45
CA ILE A 165 9.79 -18.56 -6.18
C ILE A 165 10.85 -17.53 -6.58
N LYS A 166 10.37 -16.31 -6.84
CA LYS A 166 11.17 -15.08 -6.80
C LYS A 166 10.70 -14.27 -5.60
N ILE A 167 11.58 -13.48 -4.98
CA ILE A 167 11.22 -12.78 -3.74
C ILE A 167 10.16 -11.70 -4.00
N GLU A 168 10.20 -11.09 -5.18
CA GLU A 168 9.20 -10.15 -5.69
C GLU A 168 7.82 -10.79 -5.97
N ASN A 169 7.74 -12.13 -6.06
CA ASN A 169 6.50 -12.87 -6.32
C ASN A 169 5.88 -13.45 -5.03
N VAL A 170 6.54 -13.30 -3.88
CA VAL A 170 6.02 -13.80 -2.58
C VAL A 170 5.55 -12.61 -1.76
N GLY A 171 4.26 -12.31 -1.85
CA GLY A 171 3.60 -11.52 -0.83
C GLY A 171 3.58 -12.29 0.49
N ALA A 172 4.17 -11.68 1.51
CA ALA A 172 4.03 -12.15 2.88
C ALA A 172 3.54 -10.97 3.72
N ILE A 173 2.27 -10.99 4.10
CA ILE A 173 1.67 -10.01 5.00
C ILE A 173 1.52 -10.69 6.35
N SER A 174 2.12 -10.11 7.38
CA SER A 174 2.00 -10.58 8.76
C SER A 174 1.60 -9.41 9.64
N TYR A 175 0.63 -9.62 10.52
CA TYR A 175 0.20 -8.58 11.47
C TYR A 175 0.17 -9.09 12.93
N PRO A 176 0.49 -8.22 13.91
CA PRO A 176 0.90 -6.81 13.76
C PRO A 176 2.20 -6.64 12.94
N ALA A 177 2.27 -5.54 12.19
CA ALA A 177 3.24 -5.33 11.12
C ALA A 177 4.70 -5.28 11.61
N GLY A 178 5.66 -5.42 10.68
CA GLY A 178 7.09 -5.34 10.99
C GLY A 178 7.70 -6.59 11.66
N LEU A 179 7.06 -7.75 11.52
CA LEU A 179 7.50 -9.00 12.16
C LEU A 179 8.90 -9.47 11.69
N PHE A 180 9.21 -9.27 10.41
CA PHE A 180 10.47 -9.71 9.79
C PHE A 180 11.62 -8.71 10.02
N VAL A 181 12.75 -9.18 10.54
CA VAL A 181 13.88 -8.33 10.96
C VAL A 181 14.78 -7.92 9.79
N ALA A 182 14.74 -8.67 8.68
CA ALA A 182 15.49 -8.41 7.46
C ALA A 182 14.79 -9.07 6.26
N MET A 183 15.18 -8.70 5.05
CA MET A 183 14.77 -9.42 3.83
C MET A 183 15.15 -10.91 3.95
N PRO A 184 14.21 -11.85 3.74
CA PRO A 184 14.51 -13.27 3.79
C PRO A 184 15.47 -13.70 2.67
N ALA A 185 16.21 -14.78 2.89
CA ALA A 185 17.06 -15.40 1.89
C ALA A 185 16.30 -16.52 1.14
N ILE A 186 16.44 -16.55 -0.19
CA ILE A 186 15.97 -17.65 -1.03
C ILE A 186 17.09 -18.69 -1.19
N SER A 187 16.72 -19.98 -1.19
CA SER A 187 17.64 -21.10 -1.43
C SER A 187 18.15 -21.16 -2.87
N GLU A 188 19.26 -21.89 -3.12
CA GLU A 188 19.85 -22.02 -4.46
C GLU A 188 18.92 -22.74 -5.47
N ASP A 189 18.03 -23.61 -4.96
CA ASP A 189 16.95 -24.25 -5.71
C ASP A 189 15.68 -23.39 -5.85
N HIS A 190 15.65 -22.18 -5.27
CA HIS A 190 14.48 -21.29 -5.25
C HIS A 190 13.20 -21.88 -4.64
N MET A 191 13.26 -23.04 -3.98
CA MET A 191 12.09 -23.70 -3.38
C MET A 191 11.80 -23.23 -1.95
N LYS A 192 12.72 -22.50 -1.32
CA LYS A 192 12.63 -22.12 0.10
C LYS A 192 12.91 -20.65 0.35
N LEU A 193 12.12 -20.09 1.26
CA LEU A 193 12.33 -18.78 1.87
C LEU A 193 12.77 -18.99 3.33
N THR A 194 13.92 -18.48 3.71
CA THR A 194 14.51 -18.65 5.05
C THR A 194 14.87 -17.31 5.66
N GLY A 195 14.75 -17.17 6.98
CA GLY A 195 15.08 -15.91 7.62
C GLY A 195 14.93 -15.92 9.12
N SER A 196 15.08 -14.73 9.71
CA SER A 196 14.97 -14.52 11.15
C SER A 196 13.87 -13.52 11.48
N VAL A 197 13.22 -13.78 12.60
CA VAL A 197 11.99 -13.10 13.03
C VAL A 197 12.07 -12.90 14.54
N ASN A 198 11.66 -11.74 15.05
CA ASN A 198 11.67 -11.47 16.49
C ASN A 198 10.24 -11.56 17.01
N LEU A 199 9.95 -12.56 17.86
CA LEU A 199 8.62 -12.79 18.40
C LEU A 199 8.52 -12.30 19.86
N PRO A 200 7.99 -11.08 20.12
CA PRO A 200 7.56 -10.66 21.45
C PRO A 200 6.84 -11.75 22.27
N GLU A 201 7.12 -11.80 23.57
CA GLU A 201 6.43 -12.67 24.52
C GLU A 201 5.01 -12.17 24.78
N GLY A 202 4.03 -13.08 24.77
CA GLY A 202 2.61 -12.74 24.99
C GLY A 202 1.83 -12.39 23.71
N THR A 203 2.44 -12.43 22.53
CA THR A 203 1.83 -11.92 21.29
C THR A 203 1.36 -13.05 20.36
N THR A 204 0.31 -12.76 19.58
CA THR A 204 -0.25 -13.66 18.56
C THR A 204 -0.25 -12.98 17.20
N TYR A 205 -0.21 -13.77 16.13
CA TYR A 205 -0.03 -13.33 14.75
C TYR A 205 -0.92 -14.14 13.82
N GLN A 206 -1.35 -13.51 12.73
CA GLN A 206 -1.82 -14.20 11.53
C GLN A 206 -0.86 -13.80 10.40
N ILE A 207 -0.34 -14.80 9.70
CA ILE A 207 0.57 -14.63 8.55
C ILE A 207 -0.19 -15.12 7.31
N LEU A 208 -0.23 -14.26 6.30
CA LEU A 208 -0.76 -14.52 4.96
C LEU A 208 0.41 -14.66 3.99
N ILE A 209 0.44 -15.73 3.22
CA ILE A 209 1.46 -15.98 2.19
C ILE A 209 0.76 -16.25 0.87
N GLY A 210 1.02 -15.44 -0.15
CA GLY A 210 0.35 -15.50 -1.45
C GLY A 210 0.68 -14.27 -2.32
N ASN A 211 -0.09 -14.04 -3.39
CA ASN A 211 -0.03 -12.78 -4.13
C ASN A 211 -0.84 -11.71 -3.38
N PRO A 212 -0.25 -10.59 -2.92
CA PRO A 212 -0.97 -9.60 -2.12
C PRO A 212 -1.74 -8.58 -2.98
N ASP A 213 -1.38 -8.47 -4.27
CA ASP A 213 -2.13 -7.72 -5.27
C ASP A 213 -3.37 -8.50 -5.74
N ALA A 214 -3.49 -9.77 -5.35
CA ALA A 214 -4.68 -10.59 -5.54
C ALA A 214 -5.48 -10.71 -4.24
N ASN A 215 -6.79 -10.80 -4.41
CA ASN A 215 -7.81 -11.06 -3.41
C ASN A 215 -7.35 -12.03 -2.30
N LEU A 216 -7.61 -11.71 -1.02
CA LEU A 216 -7.09 -12.46 0.15
C LEU A 216 -7.47 -13.95 0.15
N SER A 217 -8.49 -14.35 -0.61
CA SER A 217 -8.86 -15.73 -0.91
C SER A 217 -7.74 -16.58 -1.54
N GLU A 218 -6.74 -15.94 -2.15
CA GLU A 218 -5.59 -16.62 -2.77
C GLU A 218 -4.37 -16.74 -1.82
N ALA A 219 -4.45 -16.15 -0.62
CA ALA A 219 -3.38 -16.23 0.38
C ALA A 219 -3.62 -17.36 1.38
N GLN A 220 -2.60 -18.19 1.59
CA GLN A 220 -2.61 -19.22 2.64
C GLN A 220 -2.38 -18.57 4.01
N GLN A 221 -3.21 -18.95 5.00
CA GLN A 221 -3.22 -18.31 6.31
C GLN A 221 -2.74 -19.20 7.46
N TYR A 222 -1.85 -18.64 8.29
CA TYR A 222 -1.22 -19.33 9.41
C TYR A 222 -1.40 -18.54 10.70
N PHE A 223 -2.02 -19.15 11.71
CA PHE A 223 -2.21 -18.56 13.04
C PHE A 223 -1.16 -19.10 14.00
N LEU A 224 -0.43 -18.23 14.69
CA LEU A 224 0.61 -18.59 15.66
C LEU A 224 0.72 -17.58 16.80
N GLY A 225 1.43 -17.94 17.87
CA GLY A 225 1.77 -17.01 18.94
C GLY A 225 2.88 -17.53 19.83
N THR A 226 3.42 -16.67 20.70
CA THR A 226 4.35 -17.07 21.77
C THR A 226 3.64 -17.56 23.04
N VAL A 227 2.30 -17.52 23.01
CA VAL A 227 1.36 -18.06 23.99
C VAL A 227 0.36 -18.98 23.28
N GLU A 228 -0.46 -19.70 24.05
CA GLU A 228 -1.55 -20.49 23.45
C GLU A 228 -2.58 -19.56 22.80
N LEU A 229 -2.94 -19.86 21.56
CA LEU A 229 -3.99 -19.13 20.84
C LEU A 229 -5.36 -19.41 21.46
N SER A 230 -6.23 -18.41 21.38
CA SER A 230 -7.64 -18.55 21.70
C SER A 230 -8.37 -19.44 20.68
N ASP A 231 -9.46 -20.06 21.13
CA ASP A 231 -10.45 -20.69 20.25
C ASP A 231 -11.63 -19.74 19.95
N ALA A 232 -11.52 -18.46 20.35
CA ALA A 232 -12.50 -17.42 20.04
C ALA A 232 -12.59 -17.15 18.53
N VAL A 233 -13.83 -16.91 18.11
CA VAL A 233 -14.20 -16.56 16.74
C VAL A 233 -15.01 -15.26 16.77
N VAL A 234 -14.75 -14.36 15.84
CA VAL A 234 -15.64 -13.22 15.56
C VAL A 234 -16.27 -13.45 14.19
N SER A 235 -17.60 -13.53 14.11
CA SER A 235 -18.30 -13.88 12.86
C SER A 235 -19.68 -13.23 12.72
N GLY A 236 -20.11 -13.09 11.48
CA GLY A 236 -21.38 -12.44 11.15
C GLY A 236 -21.65 -12.39 9.66
N VAL A 237 -22.60 -11.52 9.29
CA VAL A 237 -22.95 -11.20 7.90
C VAL A 237 -22.91 -9.69 7.66
N GLY A 238 -22.21 -9.29 6.60
CA GLY A 238 -22.40 -8.01 5.92
C GLY A 238 -23.60 -8.12 4.99
N ILE A 239 -24.50 -7.15 5.01
CA ILE A 239 -25.74 -7.14 4.24
C ILE A 239 -25.66 -6.04 3.19
N LEU A 240 -25.81 -6.41 1.92
CA LEU A 240 -25.82 -5.47 0.80
C LEU A 240 -27.14 -4.66 0.77
N PRO A 241 -27.11 -3.34 0.49
CA PRO A 241 -28.32 -2.56 0.25
C PRO A 241 -29.08 -3.03 -1.00
N GLU A 242 -30.38 -2.75 -1.04
CA GLU A 242 -31.21 -3.09 -2.20
C GLU A 242 -30.72 -2.37 -3.47
N GLY A 243 -30.50 -3.14 -4.54
CA GLY A 243 -30.04 -2.62 -5.83
C GLY A 243 -28.55 -2.72 -6.10
N PHE A 244 -27.75 -3.18 -5.13
CA PHE A 244 -26.33 -3.50 -5.33
C PHE A 244 -26.11 -5.00 -5.56
N THR A 245 -25.11 -5.35 -6.36
CA THR A 245 -24.70 -6.74 -6.63
C THR A 245 -23.18 -6.88 -6.55
N LEU A 246 -22.67 -8.04 -6.15
CA LEU A 246 -21.23 -8.32 -6.23
C LEU A 246 -20.69 -8.14 -7.65
N SER A 247 -19.44 -7.68 -7.77
CA SER A 247 -18.74 -7.66 -9.06
C SER A 247 -18.22 -9.05 -9.42
N ASP A 248 -18.20 -9.38 -10.71
CA ASP A 248 -17.49 -10.55 -11.25
C ASP A 248 -15.96 -10.39 -11.19
N THR A 249 -15.45 -9.16 -10.99
CA THR A 249 -14.03 -8.90 -10.74
C THR A 249 -13.74 -8.98 -9.25
N PRO A 250 -12.74 -9.78 -8.80
CA PRO A 250 -12.37 -9.85 -7.40
C PRO A 250 -11.70 -8.54 -6.95
N GLY A 251 -12.48 -7.67 -6.31
CA GLY A 251 -12.00 -6.45 -5.66
C GLY A 251 -11.56 -6.68 -4.21
N PRO A 252 -10.81 -5.74 -3.61
CA PRO A 252 -10.48 -5.78 -2.19
C PRO A 252 -11.75 -5.71 -1.33
N GLY A 253 -12.06 -6.81 -0.63
CA GLY A 253 -13.21 -6.88 0.26
C GLY A 253 -13.05 -7.95 1.34
N GLY A 254 -13.51 -7.65 2.55
CA GLY A 254 -13.36 -8.53 3.70
C GLY A 254 -13.74 -7.89 5.03
N ALA A 255 -13.45 -8.63 6.09
CA ALA A 255 -13.60 -8.23 7.49
C ALA A 255 -12.23 -8.13 8.18
N PHE A 256 -12.05 -7.08 8.97
CA PHE A 256 -10.78 -6.69 9.58
C PHE A 256 -10.99 -6.34 11.06
N LEU A 257 -10.26 -6.99 11.97
CA LEU A 257 -10.20 -6.60 13.38
C LEU A 257 -9.00 -5.70 13.62
N ILE A 258 -9.27 -4.55 14.25
CA ILE A 258 -8.30 -3.50 14.53
C ILE A 258 -8.25 -3.31 16.06
N ASP A 259 -7.06 -3.40 16.64
CA ASP A 259 -6.80 -3.16 18.05
C ASP A 259 -6.85 -1.66 18.36
N THR A 260 -7.74 -1.24 19.26
CA THR A 260 -7.96 0.18 19.53
C THR A 260 -6.77 0.88 20.21
N GLU A 261 -5.97 0.15 20.98
CA GLU A 261 -4.79 0.70 21.66
C GLU A 261 -3.64 0.85 20.67
N LEU A 262 -3.39 -0.16 19.84
CA LEU A 262 -2.40 -0.08 18.76
C LEU A 262 -2.79 0.97 17.72
N TYR A 263 -4.07 1.11 17.37
CA TYR A 263 -4.55 2.10 16.40
C TYR A 263 -4.31 3.52 16.92
N SER A 264 -4.72 3.77 18.17
CA SER A 264 -4.50 5.04 18.86
C SER A 264 -3.01 5.38 19.00
N LYS A 265 -2.17 4.37 19.29
CA LYS A 265 -0.72 4.52 19.38
C LYS A 265 -0.08 4.80 18.02
N ALA A 266 -0.47 4.08 16.98
CA ALA A 266 0.07 4.22 15.62
C ALA A 266 -0.21 5.62 15.04
N LEU A 267 -1.37 6.20 15.36
CA LEU A 267 -1.69 7.60 15.10
C LEU A 267 -0.73 8.55 15.84
N MET A 268 -0.50 8.34 17.14
CA MET A 268 0.46 9.18 17.91
C MET A 268 1.91 9.07 17.42
N ASP A 269 2.31 7.90 16.93
CA ASP A 269 3.66 7.62 16.42
C ASP A 269 3.83 8.03 14.93
N GLY A 270 2.77 8.55 14.26
CA GLY A 270 2.81 9.00 12.86
C GLY A 270 2.92 7.88 11.81
N THR A 271 2.56 6.65 12.19
CA THR A 271 2.59 5.44 11.34
C THR A 271 1.22 5.12 10.76
N ASP A 272 1.14 4.30 9.70
CA ASP A 272 -0.16 3.84 9.19
C ASP A 272 -0.91 3.07 10.30
N PRO A 273 -2.08 3.57 10.75
CA PRO A 273 -2.78 3.00 11.88
C PRO A 273 -3.58 1.75 11.51
N PHE A 274 -3.98 1.61 10.23
CA PHE A 274 -4.66 0.41 9.75
C PHE A 274 -3.67 -0.75 9.62
N GLU A 275 -2.48 -0.51 9.06
CA GLU A 275 -1.44 -1.55 8.95
C GLU A 275 -0.89 -1.95 10.35
N SER A 276 -0.63 -0.96 11.21
CA SER A 276 0.05 -1.18 12.49
C SER A 276 -0.85 -1.83 13.57
N ALA A 277 -2.17 -1.65 13.48
CA ALA A 277 -3.13 -2.12 14.48
C ALA A 277 -3.98 -3.33 14.04
N LEU A 278 -3.73 -3.85 12.85
CA LEU A 278 -4.43 -5.02 12.32
C LEU A 278 -4.15 -6.26 13.17
N VAL A 279 -5.20 -7.03 13.49
CA VAL A 279 -5.10 -8.21 14.37
C VAL A 279 -5.49 -9.49 13.65
N ARG A 280 -6.63 -9.46 12.96
CA ARG A 280 -7.15 -10.58 12.16
C ARG A 280 -7.83 -10.05 10.93
N ILE A 281 -7.68 -10.75 9.80
CA ILE A 281 -8.47 -10.46 8.61
C ILE A 281 -9.06 -11.75 8.03
N SER A 282 -10.15 -11.60 7.30
CA SER A 282 -10.79 -12.68 6.55
C SER A 282 -11.54 -12.09 5.36
N ASN A 283 -11.62 -12.85 4.27
CA ASN A 283 -12.50 -12.50 3.17
C ASN A 283 -13.97 -12.71 3.53
N PHE A 284 -14.85 -12.06 2.77
CA PHE A 284 -16.25 -12.45 2.72
C PHE A 284 -16.43 -13.76 1.94
N ASN A 285 -17.32 -14.61 2.45
CA ASN A 285 -17.86 -15.78 1.78
C ASN A 285 -19.29 -15.46 1.31
N VAL A 286 -19.54 -15.56 0.01
CA VAL A 286 -20.88 -15.36 -0.56
C VAL A 286 -21.78 -16.53 -0.14
N LEU A 287 -22.92 -16.23 0.47
CA LEU A 287 -23.89 -17.26 0.82
C LEU A 287 -24.71 -17.66 -0.41
N GLU A 288 -24.52 -18.88 -0.93
CA GLU A 288 -25.29 -19.40 -2.09
C GLU A 288 -26.82 -19.32 -1.90
N SER A 289 -27.29 -19.35 -0.64
CA SER A 289 -28.71 -19.23 -0.29
C SER A 289 -29.25 -17.79 -0.24
N SER A 290 -28.36 -16.79 -0.18
CA SER A 290 -28.63 -15.38 0.06
C SER A 290 -27.52 -14.52 -0.58
N PRO A 291 -27.56 -14.28 -1.91
CA PRO A 291 -26.53 -13.50 -2.60
C PRO A 291 -26.42 -12.04 -2.13
N GLU A 292 -27.42 -11.54 -1.40
CA GLU A 292 -27.41 -10.25 -0.70
C GLU A 292 -26.65 -10.26 0.64
N GLN A 293 -26.13 -11.41 1.09
CA GLN A 293 -25.44 -11.58 2.36
C GLN A 293 -24.02 -12.16 2.19
N LEU A 294 -23.07 -11.50 2.86
CA LEU A 294 -21.65 -11.77 2.82
C LEU A 294 -21.21 -12.24 4.21
N ALA A 295 -21.00 -13.54 4.38
CA ALA A 295 -20.58 -14.09 5.67
C ALA A 295 -19.09 -13.90 5.91
N PHE A 296 -18.70 -13.54 7.12
CA PHE A 296 -17.29 -13.44 7.51
C PHE A 296 -17.01 -14.25 8.78
N GLU A 297 -15.79 -14.79 8.87
CA GLU A 297 -15.32 -15.51 10.06
C GLU A 297 -13.84 -15.20 10.30
N LEU A 298 -13.55 -14.64 11.48
CA LEU A 298 -12.22 -14.28 11.96
C LEU A 298 -11.88 -15.27 13.07
N LYS A 299 -10.85 -16.11 12.83
CA LYS A 299 -10.49 -17.24 13.69
C LYS A 299 -9.38 -16.87 14.68
N HIS A 300 -9.33 -17.62 15.79
CA HIS A 300 -8.28 -17.56 16.79
C HIS A 300 -8.02 -16.14 17.29
N VAL A 301 -9.10 -15.40 17.56
CA VAL A 301 -9.06 -14.00 17.95
C VAL A 301 -8.51 -13.89 19.39
N PRO A 302 -7.45 -13.11 19.64
CA PRO A 302 -6.93 -12.95 20.99
C PRO A 302 -7.92 -12.19 21.88
N ASP A 303 -7.72 -12.23 23.20
CA ASP A 303 -8.50 -11.42 24.13
C ASP A 303 -8.13 -9.93 23.99
N GLY A 304 -9.14 -9.07 23.98
CA GLY A 304 -8.98 -7.63 23.79
C GLY A 304 -10.28 -6.92 23.44
N SER A 305 -10.17 -5.62 23.11
CA SER A 305 -11.28 -4.80 22.60
C SER A 305 -10.93 -4.32 21.19
N TYR A 306 -11.80 -4.62 20.22
CA TYR A 306 -11.52 -4.42 18.81
C TYR A 306 -12.60 -3.60 18.12
N MET A 307 -12.18 -2.79 17.17
CA MET A 307 -13.06 -2.32 16.10
C MET A 307 -13.18 -3.42 15.05
N LEU A 308 -14.34 -3.50 14.40
CA LEU A 308 -14.53 -4.31 13.20
C LEU A 308 -14.72 -3.36 12.01
N SER A 309 -13.86 -3.45 11.02
CA SER A 309 -14.02 -2.80 9.72
C SER A 309 -14.45 -3.85 8.69
N LEU A 310 -15.41 -3.47 7.85
CA LEU A 310 -15.91 -4.25 6.71
C LEU A 310 -15.79 -3.39 5.46
N THR A 311 -15.31 -3.95 4.35
CA THR A 311 -15.32 -3.29 3.03
C THR A 311 -15.59 -4.31 1.93
N GLN A 312 -16.27 -3.90 0.85
CA GLN A 312 -16.56 -4.73 -0.31
C GLN A 312 -16.79 -3.85 -1.56
N GLU A 313 -16.08 -4.14 -2.64
CA GLU A 313 -16.42 -3.60 -3.97
C GLU A 313 -17.63 -4.32 -4.57
N VAL A 314 -18.55 -3.54 -5.14
CA VAL A 314 -19.83 -3.97 -5.72
C VAL A 314 -20.17 -3.17 -6.98
N MET A 315 -21.21 -3.61 -7.68
CA MET A 315 -21.85 -2.89 -8.78
C MET A 315 -23.16 -2.27 -8.31
N ASP A 316 -23.41 -1.01 -8.67
CA ASP A 316 -24.68 -0.32 -8.44
C ASP A 316 -25.76 -0.73 -9.46
N ALA A 317 -26.99 -0.24 -9.27
CA ALA A 317 -28.12 -0.48 -10.18
C ALA A 317 -27.99 0.18 -11.57
N GLN A 318 -26.91 0.93 -11.83
CA GLN A 318 -26.57 1.52 -13.13
C GLN A 318 -25.40 0.76 -13.81
N GLY A 319 -24.74 -0.15 -13.09
CA GLY A 319 -23.57 -0.88 -13.55
C GLY A 319 -22.24 -0.15 -13.36
N ASN A 320 -22.16 0.80 -12.42
CA ASN A 320 -20.90 1.40 -11.98
C ASN A 320 -20.31 0.61 -10.80
N MET A 321 -18.98 0.53 -10.73
CA MET A 321 -18.29 0.04 -9.54
C MET A 321 -18.42 1.06 -8.40
N VAL A 322 -18.76 0.58 -7.21
CA VAL A 322 -18.90 1.35 -5.96
C VAL A 322 -18.28 0.55 -4.82
N GLN A 323 -17.67 1.22 -3.85
CA GLN A 323 -17.20 0.58 -2.62
C GLN A 323 -18.24 0.75 -1.51
N LEU A 324 -18.63 -0.36 -0.89
CA LEU A 324 -19.45 -0.36 0.32
C LEU A 324 -18.59 -0.75 1.52
N GLY A 325 -18.98 -0.31 2.71
CA GLY A 325 -18.29 -0.68 3.95
C GLY A 325 -19.09 -0.35 5.20
N ALA A 326 -18.53 -0.73 6.35
CA ALA A 326 -19.06 -0.41 7.65
C ALA A 326 -17.96 -0.48 8.71
N PHE A 327 -18.10 0.32 9.77
CA PHE A 327 -17.25 0.29 10.94
C PHE A 327 -18.11 0.05 12.18
N VAL A 328 -17.65 -0.85 13.06
CA VAL A 328 -18.29 -1.14 14.35
C VAL A 328 -17.33 -0.72 15.46
N GLY A 329 -17.84 0.03 16.44
CA GLY A 329 -17.06 0.69 17.48
C GLY A 329 -16.54 2.08 17.12
N ILE A 330 -16.61 2.50 15.85
CA ILE A 330 -16.34 3.88 15.40
C ILE A 330 -17.45 4.34 14.44
N ASN A 331 -17.88 5.59 14.58
CA ASN A 331 -18.67 6.29 13.57
C ASN A 331 -17.72 6.85 12.48
N PRO A 332 -17.77 6.35 11.23
CA PRO A 332 -16.82 6.74 10.17
C PRO A 332 -16.95 8.20 9.73
N PHE A 333 -18.08 8.86 10.01
CA PHE A 333 -18.32 10.26 9.63
C PHE A 333 -17.84 11.27 10.69
N THR A 334 -17.67 10.84 11.94
CA THR A 334 -17.27 11.74 13.06
C THR A 334 -15.97 11.33 13.74
N GLY A 335 -15.47 10.12 13.49
CA GLY A 335 -14.32 9.55 14.22
C GLY A 335 -14.63 9.18 15.68
N GLU A 336 -15.87 9.36 16.13
CA GLU A 336 -16.26 9.09 17.52
C GLU A 336 -16.24 7.58 17.77
N VAL A 337 -15.39 7.15 18.70
CA VAL A 337 -15.36 5.78 19.23
C VAL A 337 -16.55 5.60 20.18
N ASP A 338 -17.34 4.54 19.98
CA ASP A 338 -18.34 4.10 20.95
C ASP A 338 -17.83 2.85 21.69
N PRO A 339 -17.34 2.98 22.94
CA PRO A 339 -16.83 1.85 23.71
C PRO A 339 -17.88 0.76 24.01
N ALA A 340 -19.18 1.06 23.87
CA ALA A 340 -20.25 0.11 24.10
C ALA A 340 -20.55 -0.79 22.88
N SER A 341 -20.06 -0.44 21.68
CA SER A 341 -20.17 -1.26 20.47
C SER A 341 -18.86 -1.91 20.01
N LEU A 342 -17.75 -1.70 20.72
CA LEU A 342 -16.51 -2.45 20.50
C LEU A 342 -16.73 -3.97 20.67
N ILE A 343 -16.07 -4.74 19.80
CA ILE A 343 -16.05 -6.21 19.91
C ILE A 343 -15.10 -6.60 21.04
N GLN A 344 -15.65 -7.06 22.16
CA GLN A 344 -14.88 -7.54 23.31
C GLN A 344 -14.74 -9.06 23.26
N VAL A 345 -13.49 -9.54 23.24
CA VAL A 345 -13.12 -10.95 23.39
C VAL A 345 -12.44 -11.09 24.74
N VAL A 346 -13.00 -11.92 25.63
CA VAL A 346 -12.55 -12.07 27.02
C VAL A 346 -12.63 -13.53 27.41
N ASP A 347 -11.58 -14.07 28.05
CA ASP A 347 -11.44 -15.47 28.42
C ASP A 347 -11.67 -16.43 27.23
N GLY A 348 -11.31 -16.01 26.01
CA GLY A 348 -11.54 -16.75 24.77
C GLY A 348 -12.99 -16.85 24.32
N ALA A 349 -13.88 -15.96 24.76
CA ALA A 349 -15.28 -15.93 24.32
C ALA A 349 -15.47 -15.46 22.86
N SER A 350 -16.24 -16.20 22.07
CA SER A 350 -16.57 -15.85 20.68
C SER A 350 -17.70 -14.81 20.57
N ALA A 351 -17.60 -13.89 19.61
CA ALA A 351 -18.64 -12.93 19.25
C ALA A 351 -19.23 -13.26 17.87
N THR A 352 -20.33 -14.00 17.84
CA THR A 352 -20.87 -14.63 16.61
C THR A 352 -22.25 -14.13 16.24
N GLY A 353 -22.58 -14.12 14.95
CA GLY A 353 -23.90 -13.78 14.44
C GLY A 353 -24.15 -12.27 14.35
N LEU A 354 -23.09 -11.47 14.26
CA LEU A 354 -23.18 -10.04 13.99
C LEU A 354 -23.91 -9.80 12.66
N GLN A 355 -24.77 -8.79 12.60
CA GLN A 355 -25.46 -8.37 11.37
C GLN A 355 -25.15 -6.90 11.15
N VAL A 356 -24.52 -6.59 10.03
CA VAL A 356 -24.05 -5.23 9.72
C VAL A 356 -24.55 -4.86 8.32
N MET A 357 -25.29 -3.77 8.20
CA MET A 357 -25.60 -3.20 6.90
C MET A 357 -24.33 -2.54 6.34
N LEU A 358 -23.97 -2.84 5.10
CA LEU A 358 -22.90 -2.13 4.41
C LEU A 358 -23.50 -0.87 3.78
N GLU A 359 -22.80 0.26 3.90
CA GLU A 359 -23.22 1.56 3.35
C GLU A 359 -22.19 2.05 2.32
N GLU A 360 -22.61 2.96 1.42
CA GLU A 360 -21.71 3.54 0.42
C GLU A 360 -20.65 4.40 1.11
N ILE A 361 -19.41 3.93 1.10
CA ILE A 361 -18.26 4.71 1.53
C ILE A 361 -17.77 5.50 0.33
N THR A 362 -18.24 6.74 0.23
CA THR A 362 -17.53 7.76 -0.55
C THR A 362 -16.12 7.85 0.00
N GLU A 363 -15.10 7.77 -0.86
CA GLU A 363 -13.74 8.17 -0.48
C GLU A 363 -13.82 9.51 0.25
N MET A 364 -13.14 9.63 1.40
CA MET A 364 -12.94 10.91 2.04
C MET A 364 -12.04 11.75 1.13
N GLU A 365 -12.63 12.46 0.16
CA GLU A 365 -11.94 13.40 -0.72
C GLU A 365 -11.48 14.59 0.15
N LEU A 366 -10.35 14.39 0.84
CA LEU A 366 -9.74 15.39 1.71
C LEU A 366 -9.45 16.62 0.88
N LEU A 367 -10.21 17.68 1.15
CA LEU A 367 -10.11 18.95 0.45
C LEU A 367 -8.90 19.73 0.99
N ASP A 368 -7.70 19.26 0.68
CA ASP A 368 -6.43 19.92 1.01
C ASP A 368 -6.25 21.17 0.13
N ILE A 369 -6.60 22.33 0.70
CA ILE A 369 -6.41 23.63 0.07
C ILE A 369 -5.33 24.38 0.83
N ARG A 370 -4.09 24.32 0.33
CA ARG A 370 -2.93 24.97 0.94
C ARG A 370 -2.81 26.44 0.56
N GLY A 371 -2.49 27.28 1.55
CA GLY A 371 -1.93 28.62 1.34
C GLY A 371 -2.83 29.63 0.63
N VAL A 372 -4.07 29.82 1.09
CA VAL A 372 -5.01 30.80 0.54
C VAL A 372 -5.14 32.02 1.44
N SER A 373 -5.16 33.22 0.84
CA SER A 373 -5.26 34.48 1.58
C SER A 373 -6.71 34.84 1.97
N VAL A 374 -6.91 35.10 3.27
CA VAL A 374 -8.17 35.65 3.81
C VAL A 374 -8.45 37.04 3.19
N GLN A 375 -9.67 37.26 2.72
CA GLN A 375 -10.11 38.50 2.05
C GLN A 375 -10.94 39.40 2.98
N SER A 376 -11.75 38.80 3.86
CA SER A 376 -12.55 39.52 4.86
C SER A 376 -12.96 38.58 5.98
N VAL A 377 -13.16 39.10 7.20
CA VAL A 377 -13.64 38.32 8.36
C VAL A 377 -14.95 38.92 8.87
N ASN A 378 -15.91 38.07 9.23
CA ASN A 378 -17.18 38.43 9.85
C ASN A 378 -17.37 37.62 11.16
N VAL A 379 -17.07 38.29 12.27
CA VAL A 379 -17.16 37.73 13.62
C VAL A 379 -18.61 37.50 14.06
N GLU A 380 -19.59 38.29 13.58
CA GLU A 380 -21.00 38.11 13.95
C GLU A 380 -21.59 36.79 13.43
N THR A 381 -21.05 36.27 12.32
CA THR A 381 -21.49 35.03 11.68
C THR A 381 -20.48 33.91 11.77
N ASN A 382 -19.41 34.05 12.57
CA ASN A 382 -18.26 33.13 12.60
C ASN A 382 -17.86 32.66 11.19
N SER A 383 -17.56 33.59 10.30
CA SER A 383 -17.16 33.26 8.93
C SER A 383 -16.11 34.21 8.36
N PHE A 384 -15.36 33.76 7.36
CA PHE A 384 -14.45 34.60 6.60
C PHE A 384 -14.55 34.30 5.11
N SER A 385 -14.00 35.15 4.25
CA SER A 385 -14.05 34.94 2.79
C SER A 385 -12.67 34.76 2.17
N ILE A 386 -12.62 33.98 1.10
CA ILE A 386 -11.43 33.69 0.28
C ILE A 386 -11.75 33.88 -1.21
N GLN A 387 -10.71 33.95 -2.06
CA GLN A 387 -10.85 33.90 -3.51
C GLN A 387 -10.46 32.52 -4.05
N ARG A 388 -11.36 31.86 -4.78
CA ARG A 388 -11.13 30.58 -5.46
C ARG A 388 -11.67 30.64 -6.88
N ASN A 389 -10.84 30.34 -7.88
CA ASN A 389 -11.21 30.35 -9.31
C ASN A 389 -11.86 31.68 -9.80
N GLY A 390 -11.51 32.81 -9.19
CA GLY A 390 -12.07 34.13 -9.50
C GLY A 390 -13.46 34.40 -8.89
N GLN A 391 -13.94 33.52 -8.00
CA GLN A 391 -15.15 33.73 -7.21
C GLN A 391 -14.80 33.87 -5.73
N GLN A 392 -15.49 34.80 -5.05
CA GLN A 392 -15.43 34.92 -3.60
C GLN A 392 -16.24 33.80 -2.96
N VAL A 393 -15.61 33.03 -2.07
CA VAL A 393 -16.22 31.95 -1.30
C VAL A 393 -16.24 32.36 0.16
N ASN A 394 -17.41 32.30 0.80
CA ASN A 394 -17.55 32.47 2.24
C ASN A 394 -17.39 31.11 2.92
N VAL A 395 -16.58 31.07 3.96
CA VAL A 395 -16.24 29.90 4.76
C VAL A 395 -16.82 30.12 6.16
N ASP A 396 -17.84 29.34 6.51
CA ASP A 396 -18.40 29.27 7.86
C ASP A 396 -17.46 28.43 8.74
N VAL A 397 -17.08 28.97 9.90
CA VAL A 397 -16.18 28.33 10.86
C VAL A 397 -16.86 28.04 12.20
N SER A 398 -18.20 28.10 12.28
CA SER A 398 -18.97 27.83 13.49
C SER A 398 -18.82 26.42 14.07
N GLN A 399 -18.33 25.46 13.27
CA GLN A 399 -17.96 24.09 13.68
C GLN A 399 -16.50 23.74 13.35
N ALA A 400 -15.68 24.73 12.99
CA ALA A 400 -14.29 24.53 12.60
C ALA A 400 -13.35 24.49 13.81
N LEU A 401 -12.17 23.92 13.59
CA LEU A 401 -11.04 23.97 14.51
C LEU A 401 -9.94 24.83 13.89
N MET A 402 -9.50 25.87 14.58
CA MET A 402 -8.46 26.77 14.08
C MET A 402 -7.17 26.58 14.87
N ILE A 403 -6.06 26.33 14.17
CA ILE A 403 -4.78 25.85 14.73
C ILE A 403 -3.64 26.72 14.18
N ASN A 404 -2.86 27.35 15.05
CA ASN A 404 -1.70 28.18 14.67
C ASN A 404 -0.42 27.35 14.73
N LEU A 405 0.36 27.27 13.65
CA LEU A 405 1.52 26.38 13.59
C LEU A 405 2.83 27.09 13.26
N ASP A 406 3.67 27.20 14.30
CA ASP A 406 5.10 27.44 14.16
C ASP A 406 5.81 26.16 13.67
N GLN A 407 5.82 25.97 12.34
CA GLN A 407 6.72 25.04 11.62
C GLN A 407 6.51 23.52 11.80
N GLN A 408 5.32 23.04 12.20
CA GLN A 408 4.99 21.59 12.25
C GLN A 408 4.34 21.07 10.95
N ASN A 409 4.37 19.75 10.76
CA ASN A 409 3.95 19.08 9.51
C ASN A 409 2.42 18.86 9.47
N VAL A 410 1.84 18.83 8.27
CA VAL A 410 0.39 18.62 8.06
C VAL A 410 -0.04 17.19 8.44
N GLU A 411 0.88 16.24 8.30
CA GLU A 411 0.66 14.81 8.56
C GLU A 411 0.35 14.53 10.05
N ASP A 412 1.02 15.21 10.98
CA ASP A 412 0.79 15.06 12.43
C ASP A 412 -0.63 15.51 12.84
N ILE A 413 -1.18 16.50 12.13
CA ILE A 413 -2.53 17.07 12.38
C ILE A 413 -3.61 16.08 11.94
N ILE A 414 -3.40 15.43 10.79
CA ILE A 414 -4.29 14.39 10.27
C ILE A 414 -4.40 13.26 11.30
N ALA A 415 -3.26 12.81 11.83
CA ALA A 415 -3.22 11.75 12.83
C ALA A 415 -3.91 12.14 14.15
N ILE A 416 -3.71 13.38 14.64
CA ILE A 416 -4.40 13.88 15.84
C ILE A 416 -5.92 13.94 15.63
N PHE A 417 -6.39 14.43 14.47
CA PHE A 417 -7.82 14.54 14.17
C PHE A 417 -8.51 13.17 14.15
N PHE A 418 -7.92 12.18 13.48
CA PHE A 418 -8.46 10.82 13.43
C PHE A 418 -8.26 10.02 14.74
N SER A 419 -7.46 10.52 15.70
CA SER A 419 -7.28 9.88 17.02
C SER A 419 -8.36 10.22 18.06
N GLY A 420 -9.21 11.21 17.78
CA GLY A 420 -10.22 11.70 18.73
C GLY A 420 -9.66 12.31 20.03
N ASN A 421 -8.34 12.46 20.18
CA ASN A 421 -7.71 12.92 21.41
C ASN A 421 -7.73 14.45 21.53
N VAL A 422 -8.92 14.98 21.84
CA VAL A 422 -9.18 16.43 21.94
C VAL A 422 -8.37 17.10 23.06
N GLU A 423 -7.90 16.37 24.08
CA GLU A 423 -7.15 16.96 25.21
C GLU A 423 -5.80 17.56 24.79
N ASN A 424 -5.19 17.08 23.69
CA ASN A 424 -4.01 17.71 23.09
C ASN A 424 -4.36 18.90 22.17
N LEU A 425 -5.56 18.92 21.57
CA LEU A 425 -6.05 20.05 20.76
C LEU A 425 -6.44 21.27 21.61
N VAL A 426 -6.79 21.07 22.88
CA VAL A 426 -7.18 22.13 23.83
C VAL A 426 -6.11 23.21 24.04
N GLN A 427 -4.84 22.98 23.67
CA GLN A 427 -3.78 24.00 23.78
C GLN A 427 -3.60 24.91 22.55
N LEU A 428 -4.33 24.69 21.45
CA LEU A 428 -4.04 25.34 20.16
C LEU A 428 -5.25 25.95 19.43
N ILE A 429 -6.39 26.08 20.12
CA ILE A 429 -7.59 26.74 19.58
C ILE A 429 -7.42 28.26 19.65
N PHE A 430 -7.43 28.95 18.52
CA PHE A 430 -7.51 30.41 18.46
C PHE A 430 -8.87 30.88 17.88
N PRO A 431 -9.45 32.00 18.37
CA PRO A 431 -10.75 32.50 17.91
C PRO A 431 -10.70 33.15 16.51
N ILE A 432 -11.84 33.24 15.82
CA ILE A 432 -11.96 33.91 14.51
C ILE A 432 -11.59 35.39 14.54
N THR A 433 -11.59 36.01 15.73
CA THR A 433 -11.16 37.40 15.95
C THR A 433 -9.68 37.65 15.63
N ASP A 434 -8.88 36.60 15.53
CA ASP A 434 -7.42 36.70 15.36
C ASP A 434 -6.99 36.49 13.91
N LEU A 435 -7.92 36.07 13.04
CA LEU A 435 -7.73 36.09 11.59
C LEU A 435 -7.84 37.52 11.07
N MET A 436 -6.88 37.92 10.25
CA MET A 436 -6.84 39.22 9.59
C MET A 436 -6.90 39.04 8.05
N PRO A 437 -7.49 39.99 7.29
CA PRO A 437 -7.30 40.04 5.85
C PRO A 437 -5.81 40.03 5.48
N GLY A 438 -5.42 39.17 4.54
CA GLY A 438 -4.02 38.93 4.19
C GLY A 438 -3.36 37.75 4.90
N ASP A 439 -3.94 37.23 6.00
CA ASP A 439 -3.46 35.98 6.60
C ASP A 439 -3.52 34.82 5.60
N THR A 440 -2.51 33.97 5.62
CA THR A 440 -2.45 32.76 4.79
C THR A 440 -2.96 31.58 5.62
N VAL A 441 -4.05 30.99 5.16
CA VAL A 441 -4.66 29.81 5.78
C VAL A 441 -4.58 28.60 4.87
N SER A 442 -4.36 27.42 5.45
CA SER A 442 -4.57 26.15 4.77
C SER A 442 -5.79 25.46 5.37
N PHE A 443 -6.54 24.77 4.51
CA PHE A 443 -7.76 24.06 4.88
C PHE A 443 -7.55 22.56 4.72
N LEU A 444 -7.99 21.80 5.71
CA LEU A 444 -8.27 20.38 5.58
C LEU A 444 -9.74 20.16 5.92
N GLY A 445 -10.46 19.38 5.11
CA GLY A 445 -11.85 19.09 5.39
C GLY A 445 -12.56 18.13 4.45
N LEU A 446 -13.69 17.61 4.92
CA LEU A 446 -14.54 16.67 4.20
C LEU A 446 -15.69 17.41 3.47
N PRO A 447 -15.82 17.27 2.14
CA PRO A 447 -16.93 17.86 1.40
C PRO A 447 -18.23 17.07 1.63
N ILE A 448 -19.24 17.74 2.18
CA ILE A 448 -20.62 17.19 2.32
C ILE A 448 -21.53 17.59 1.15
N SER A 449 -21.12 18.60 0.40
CA SER A 449 -21.65 18.95 -0.93
C SER A 449 -20.68 19.94 -1.58
N GLY A 450 -20.80 20.19 -2.89
CA GLY A 450 -19.88 21.08 -3.63
C GLY A 450 -19.80 22.55 -3.17
N THR A 451 -20.52 22.94 -2.11
CA THR A 451 -20.46 24.27 -1.47
C THR A 451 -20.32 24.23 0.06
N ALA A 452 -20.19 23.06 0.70
CA ALA A 452 -20.12 22.94 2.16
C ALA A 452 -19.11 21.87 2.62
N VAL A 453 -18.39 22.17 3.70
CA VAL A 453 -17.32 21.34 4.28
C VAL A 453 -17.65 21.14 5.76
N GLN A 454 -17.67 19.89 6.26
CA GLN A 454 -18.24 19.58 7.57
C GLN A 454 -17.25 19.59 8.73
N ALA A 455 -16.00 19.23 8.44
CA ALA A 455 -14.86 19.44 9.33
C ALA A 455 -13.91 20.40 8.64
N LEU A 456 -13.54 21.49 9.28
CA LEU A 456 -12.63 22.48 8.71
C LEU A 456 -11.51 22.73 9.70
N ILE A 457 -10.30 22.25 9.39
CA ILE A 457 -9.10 22.67 10.09
C ILE A 457 -8.54 23.89 9.36
N VAL A 458 -8.53 25.04 10.03
CA VAL A 458 -7.95 26.28 9.50
C VAL A 458 -6.55 26.43 10.10
N ILE A 459 -5.54 26.04 9.33
CA ILE A 459 -4.14 26.18 9.73
C ILE A 459 -3.69 27.59 9.33
N ARG A 460 -3.55 28.49 10.30
CA ARG A 460 -2.93 29.81 10.06
C ARG A 460 -1.42 29.61 9.96
N GLN A 461 -0.86 29.88 8.79
CA GLN A 461 0.58 30.11 8.68
C GLN A 461 0.85 31.54 9.10
N ALA A 462 1.29 31.73 10.35
CA ALA A 462 1.68 33.05 10.83
C ALA A 462 2.73 33.64 9.87
N PRO A 463 2.56 34.89 9.39
CA PRO A 463 3.58 35.54 8.60
C PRO A 463 4.88 35.62 9.43
N SER A 464 6.01 35.24 8.82
CA SER A 464 7.34 35.21 9.49
C SER A 464 7.88 36.60 9.89
N GLN A 465 7.05 37.64 9.86
CA GLN A 465 7.38 39.01 10.23
C GLN A 465 6.20 39.68 10.94
N THR A 466 6.53 40.46 11.97
CA THR A 466 5.72 41.44 12.72
C THR A 466 4.39 41.83 12.07
N ARG A 467 3.28 41.76 12.84
CA ARG A 467 1.97 42.27 12.40
C ARG A 467 2.10 43.73 11.93
N SER A 468 1.34 44.11 10.89
CA SER A 468 1.39 45.46 10.35
C SER A 468 0.87 46.47 11.38
N ALA A 469 1.55 47.61 11.50
CA ALA A 469 1.09 48.73 12.31
C ALA A 469 0.03 49.60 11.63
N ASP A 470 -0.32 49.29 10.37
CA ASP A 470 -1.50 49.82 9.68
C ASP A 470 -2.72 49.06 10.23
N LEU A 471 -3.42 49.70 11.18
CA LEU A 471 -4.52 49.10 11.94
C LEU A 471 -5.88 49.40 11.33
N ASN A 472 -5.94 50.36 10.40
CA ASN A 472 -7.16 50.74 9.72
C ASN A 472 -7.27 50.14 8.29
N GLY A 473 -6.15 49.69 7.71
CA GLY A 473 -6.06 49.04 6.40
C GLY A 473 -5.95 50.00 5.21
N ASP A 474 -5.54 51.27 5.40
CA ASP A 474 -5.44 52.27 4.32
C ASP A 474 -4.10 52.26 3.56
N GLY A 475 -3.15 51.43 3.97
CA GLY A 475 -1.82 51.26 3.37
C GLY A 475 -0.72 52.15 3.98
N ASN A 476 -1.05 52.97 4.98
CA ASN A 476 -0.13 53.86 5.68
C ASN A 476 -0.11 53.52 7.18
N VAL A 477 1.00 53.78 7.85
CA VAL A 477 1.06 53.76 9.32
C VAL A 477 1.11 55.20 9.83
N ASP A 478 -0.05 55.75 10.19
CA ASP A 478 -0.18 57.15 10.59
C ASP A 478 -0.92 57.37 11.93
N PHE A 479 -1.28 58.62 12.21
CA PHE A 479 -1.94 58.99 13.47
C PHE A 479 -3.31 58.34 13.64
N SER A 480 -3.97 57.94 12.54
CA SER A 480 -5.25 57.22 12.53
C SER A 480 -5.09 55.84 13.18
N ASP A 481 -4.04 55.11 12.83
CA ASP A 481 -3.68 53.83 13.43
C ASP A 481 -3.25 53.99 14.88
N PHE A 482 -2.54 55.07 15.19
CA PHE A 482 -2.17 55.36 16.57
C PHE A 482 -3.39 55.56 17.50
N LEU A 483 -4.50 56.10 16.98
CA LEU A 483 -5.74 56.21 17.75
C LEU A 483 -6.40 54.84 18.01
N LEU A 484 -6.31 53.91 17.06
CA LEU A 484 -6.79 52.53 17.22
C LEU A 484 -5.91 51.75 18.22
N PHE A 485 -4.59 51.92 18.14
CA PHE A 485 -3.63 51.37 19.09
C PHE A 485 -3.86 51.90 20.51
N ALA A 486 -3.94 53.23 20.66
CA ALA A 486 -4.12 53.89 21.96
C ALA A 486 -5.48 53.58 22.62
N ALA A 487 -6.50 53.23 21.84
CA ALA A 487 -7.80 52.80 22.36
C ALA A 487 -7.76 51.43 23.04
N ALA A 488 -6.84 50.55 22.62
CA ALA A 488 -6.66 49.21 23.17
C ALA A 488 -5.48 49.09 24.16
N PHE A 489 -4.63 50.12 24.29
CA PHE A 489 -3.42 50.07 25.11
C PHE A 489 -3.69 49.74 26.59
N GLY A 490 -2.99 48.74 27.11
CA GLY A 490 -3.12 48.24 28.48
C GLY A 490 -4.25 47.21 28.67
N THR A 491 -4.80 46.66 27.58
CA THR A 491 -5.75 45.54 27.61
C THR A 491 -5.06 44.22 27.25
N SER A 492 -5.62 43.11 27.73
CA SER A 492 -5.20 41.75 27.38
C SER A 492 -6.37 41.00 26.78
N GLU A 493 -6.09 39.87 26.13
CA GLU A 493 -7.08 38.98 25.52
C GLU A 493 -8.24 38.66 26.50
N GLY A 494 -9.47 38.61 25.98
CA GLY A 494 -10.68 38.38 26.77
C GLY A 494 -11.20 39.59 27.57
N VAL A 495 -10.48 40.71 27.62
CA VAL A 495 -10.94 41.95 28.30
C VAL A 495 -11.73 42.85 27.34
N PRO A 496 -12.91 43.38 27.71
CA PRO A 496 -13.64 44.34 26.89
C PRO A 496 -12.80 45.58 26.56
N GLY A 497 -12.59 45.84 25.26
CA GLY A 497 -11.70 46.89 24.75
C GLY A 497 -10.39 46.37 24.17
N TYR A 498 -10.09 45.08 24.29
CA TYR A 498 -8.99 44.43 23.58
C TYR A 498 -9.16 44.50 22.07
N ASN A 499 -8.05 44.73 21.36
CA ASN A 499 -7.96 44.73 19.91
C ASN A 499 -6.73 43.92 19.49
N ALA A 500 -6.96 42.73 18.94
CA ALA A 500 -5.90 41.82 18.50
C ALA A 500 -5.01 42.40 17.38
N ALA A 501 -5.46 43.43 16.65
CA ALA A 501 -4.61 44.14 15.70
C ALA A 501 -3.58 45.05 16.37
N ALA A 502 -3.84 45.52 17.61
CA ALA A 502 -2.94 46.39 18.36
C ALA A 502 -1.89 45.62 19.18
N ASP A 503 -2.13 44.33 19.46
CA ASP A 503 -1.09 43.36 19.85
C ASP A 503 -0.26 43.06 18.60
N LEU A 504 0.93 43.66 18.47
CA LEU A 504 1.78 43.59 17.28
C LEU A 504 2.88 42.54 17.39
N ASP A 505 3.24 42.12 18.61
CA ASP A 505 4.23 41.06 18.85
C ASP A 505 3.64 39.67 19.13
N GLY A 506 2.37 39.58 19.54
CA GLY A 506 1.65 38.31 19.72
C GLY A 506 1.65 37.75 21.14
N ASP A 507 2.02 38.53 22.16
CA ASP A 507 2.03 38.05 23.55
C ASP A 507 0.65 38.03 24.25
N GLY A 508 -0.39 38.53 23.57
CA GLY A 508 -1.78 38.57 24.06
C GLY A 508 -2.10 39.78 24.95
N THR A 509 -1.20 40.76 25.06
CA THR A 509 -1.41 42.02 25.79
C THR A 509 -0.95 43.22 24.97
N VAL A 510 -1.85 44.18 24.70
CA VAL A 510 -1.48 45.44 24.04
C VAL A 510 -0.65 46.29 25.00
N ALA A 511 0.68 46.20 24.89
CA ALA A 511 1.65 46.68 25.85
C ALA A 511 2.65 47.67 25.23
N PHE A 512 3.66 48.02 26.02
CA PHE A 512 4.73 48.90 25.55
C PHE A 512 5.66 48.23 24.52
N SER A 513 5.71 46.90 24.48
CA SER A 513 6.45 46.15 23.45
C SER A 513 5.85 46.38 22.06
N ASP A 514 4.52 46.29 21.93
CA ASP A 514 3.80 46.62 20.70
C ASP A 514 3.99 48.08 20.29
N PHE A 515 3.98 48.99 21.27
CA PHE A 515 4.25 50.41 20.99
C PHE A 515 5.63 50.62 20.36
N LEU A 516 6.65 49.83 20.72
CA LEU A 516 7.96 49.88 20.07
C LEU A 516 7.88 49.36 18.62
N THR A 517 7.10 48.32 18.35
CA THR A 517 6.85 47.83 16.98
C THR A 517 6.09 48.88 16.15
N PHE A 518 5.02 49.45 16.69
CA PHE A 518 4.25 50.53 16.09
C PHE A 518 5.11 51.77 15.78
N ALA A 519 5.87 52.26 16.77
CA ALA A 519 6.72 53.43 16.62
C ALA A 519 7.87 53.22 15.61
N ASN A 520 8.34 51.98 15.45
CA ASN A 520 9.31 51.62 14.41
C ASN A 520 8.70 51.62 13.00
N ALA A 521 7.39 51.41 12.85
CA ALA A 521 6.68 51.43 11.58
C ALA A 521 6.11 52.82 11.22
N PHE A 522 5.83 53.67 12.21
CA PHE A 522 5.16 54.96 12.05
C PHE A 522 5.78 55.87 10.97
N GLY A 523 4.93 56.44 10.12
CA GLY A 523 5.32 57.32 9.01
C GLY A 523 5.95 56.60 7.82
N LYS A 524 5.90 55.26 7.76
CA LYS A 524 6.32 54.47 6.60
C LYS A 524 5.08 53.94 5.86
N PRO A 525 5.08 53.91 4.51
CA PRO A 525 4.07 53.18 3.75
C PRO A 525 4.28 51.67 3.92
N VAL A 526 3.19 50.91 3.93
CA VAL A 526 3.26 49.44 3.94
C VAL A 526 3.66 48.95 2.55
N ILE A 527 4.88 48.42 2.41
CA ILE A 527 5.39 47.95 1.11
C ILE A 527 5.00 46.48 0.90
N GLY A 528 3.81 46.24 0.34
CA GLY A 528 3.39 44.92 -0.11
C GLY A 528 1.88 44.80 -0.34
N GLY A 529 1.49 44.77 -1.61
CA GLY A 529 0.15 44.41 -2.10
C GLY A 529 0.28 43.83 -3.51
#